data_AF-A0A6S7GVL9-F1
#
_entry.id   AF-A0A6S7GVL9-F1
#
_cell.length_a   1.000
_cell.length_b   1.000
_cell.length_c   1.000
_cell.angle_alpha   90.00
_cell.angle_beta   90.00
_cell.angle_gamma   90.00
#
_symmetry.space_group_name_H-M   'P 1'
#
loop_
_entity.id
_entity.type
_entity.pdbx_description
1 polymer ?
#
loop_
_entity_poly.entity_id
_entity_poly.type
_entity_poly.pdbx_seq_one_letter_code
_entity_poly.pdbx_strand_id
1 'polypeptide(L)'
;MSFKKDPTELRPTRKETSLTRKETNLYLCKADIFLPRTEIPATRKHLEKILNHVDPGWKFIRIRDNESSPLNTIDKHLNLSNQTDNEESGVQALSVIIFLNEVQYQEVLGTIHNETEIWQLRHTTKLLNNIDSSTVIGCMDFYEYSPDLPLWTISPKHFGSKVLRFNIFVKDFEKMREYYERLTLQQCHFVRKGFGIFKVHSYPGLEVQISLKSELNAELRPTKSAVLRLKFRKLDVARCNFVSILEQINPQVWRTNDPEGNVILLEEIGNGSHDKRTKRRSKCEATKEELVFV
;
A
#
# COMPACT_ATOMS: atom_id res chain seq x y z
N MET A 1 11.58 56.04 28.80
CA MET A 1 12.34 54.86 29.25
C MET A 1 12.42 53.88 28.10
N SER A 2 13.64 53.51 27.75
CA SER A 2 13.98 52.62 26.65
C SER A 2 13.93 51.18 27.17
N PHE A 3 13.27 50.28 26.44
CA PHE A 3 13.48 48.83 26.61
C PHE A 3 13.88 48.25 25.26
N LYS A 4 15.17 47.94 25.16
CA LYS A 4 15.80 47.16 24.10
C LYS A 4 15.12 45.79 24.02
N LYS A 5 14.78 45.36 22.81
CA LYS A 5 14.49 43.94 22.52
C LYS A 5 15.80 43.24 22.22
N ASP A 6 16.14 42.23 23.02
CA ASP A 6 17.22 41.29 22.72
C ASP A 6 16.84 40.39 21.53
N PRO A 7 17.78 40.09 20.61
CA PRO A 7 17.52 39.27 19.43
C PRO A 7 18.17 37.88 19.56
N THR A 8 17.47 36.88 20.07
CA THR A 8 17.85 35.47 19.85
C THR A 8 16.72 34.52 20.24
N GLU A 9 15.87 34.17 19.28
CA GLU A 9 15.28 32.84 19.22
C GLU A 9 15.34 32.38 17.76
N LEU A 10 16.36 31.57 17.48
CA LEU A 10 16.49 30.80 16.25
C LEU A 10 15.27 29.88 16.13
N ARG A 11 14.27 30.30 15.35
CA ARG A 11 13.26 29.37 14.82
C ARG A 11 13.99 28.31 14.01
N PRO A 12 13.77 27.01 14.25
CA PRO A 12 14.27 26.00 13.34
C PRO A 12 13.51 26.15 12.02
N THR A 13 14.18 26.72 11.02
CA THR A 13 13.76 26.64 9.62
C THR A 13 13.87 25.19 9.19
N ARG A 14 12.79 24.43 9.42
CA ARG A 14 12.59 23.13 8.80
C ARG A 14 12.48 23.40 7.30
N LYS A 15 13.60 23.24 6.59
CA LYS A 15 13.60 23.17 5.13
C LYS A 15 12.73 21.95 4.77
N GLU A 16 11.49 22.20 4.37
CA GLU A 16 10.73 21.26 3.56
C GLU A 16 11.56 21.03 2.30
N THR A 17 12.35 19.96 2.29
CA THR A 17 12.90 19.40 1.06
C THR A 17 11.72 18.86 0.26
N SER A 18 11.10 19.75 -0.51
CA SER A 18 10.10 19.40 -1.50
C SER A 18 10.78 18.49 -2.54
N LEU A 19 10.58 17.18 -2.41
CA LEU A 19 10.92 16.24 -3.48
C LEU A 19 10.27 16.74 -4.76
N THR A 20 11.06 16.85 -5.83
CA THR A 20 10.54 17.35 -7.10
C THR A 20 9.46 16.39 -7.61
N ARG A 21 8.47 16.90 -8.36
CA ARG A 21 7.37 16.10 -8.95
C ARG A 21 7.85 14.91 -9.83
N LYS A 22 9.13 14.89 -10.22
CA LYS A 22 9.78 13.78 -10.93
C LYS A 22 10.26 12.66 -10.00
N GLU A 23 10.54 12.95 -8.73
CA GLU A 23 11.00 11.98 -7.72
C GLU A 23 9.83 11.28 -7.01
N THR A 24 8.68 11.93 -6.85
CA THR A 24 7.47 11.32 -6.23
C THR A 24 6.76 10.28 -7.10
N ASN A 25 7.26 10.01 -8.31
CA ASN A 25 6.77 8.97 -9.22
C ASN A 25 7.63 7.69 -9.18
N LEU A 26 8.52 7.55 -8.20
CA LEU A 26 9.49 6.46 -8.15
C LEU A 26 8.89 5.13 -7.63
N TYR A 27 7.83 5.16 -6.82
CA TYR A 27 7.31 3.98 -6.13
C TYR A 27 5.80 3.81 -6.32
N LEU A 28 5.40 3.08 -7.36
CA LEU A 28 4.00 2.70 -7.50
C LEU A 28 3.66 1.63 -6.46
N CYS A 29 2.89 1.99 -5.43
CA CYS A 29 2.30 1.02 -4.49
C CYS A 29 0.96 0.53 -5.01
N LYS A 30 0.73 -0.78 -4.91
CA LYS A 30 -0.52 -1.45 -5.22
C LYS A 30 -0.88 -2.40 -4.08
N ALA A 31 -2.15 -2.73 -3.94
CA ALA A 31 -2.60 -3.89 -3.18
C ALA A 31 -2.99 -5.00 -4.16
N ASP A 32 -2.38 -6.18 -4.00
CA ASP A 32 -2.86 -7.41 -4.61
C ASP A 32 -3.72 -8.13 -3.58
N ILE A 33 -5.00 -8.30 -3.88
CA ILE A 33 -5.97 -9.07 -3.09
C ILE A 33 -6.15 -10.42 -3.78
N PHE A 34 -6.00 -11.51 -3.05
CA PHE A 34 -6.06 -12.89 -3.51
C PHE A 34 -7.34 -13.54 -3.01
N LEU A 35 -8.15 -14.03 -3.93
CA LEU A 35 -9.44 -14.65 -3.65
C LEU A 35 -9.62 -15.91 -4.51
N PRO A 36 -10.46 -16.87 -4.10
CA PRO A 36 -10.89 -17.96 -4.97
C PRO A 36 -11.51 -17.41 -6.26
N ARG A 37 -11.23 -18.03 -7.41
CA ARG A 37 -11.75 -17.58 -8.73
C ARG A 37 -13.25 -17.33 -8.76
N THR A 38 -14.01 -18.14 -8.01
CA THR A 38 -15.47 -18.07 -7.90
C THR A 38 -15.97 -16.80 -7.22
N GLU A 39 -15.19 -16.21 -6.32
CA GLU A 39 -15.56 -15.02 -5.53
C GLU A 39 -15.14 -13.71 -6.20
N ILE A 40 -14.20 -13.77 -7.15
CA ILE A 40 -13.66 -12.59 -7.84
C ILE A 40 -14.76 -11.73 -8.49
N PRO A 41 -15.71 -12.29 -9.27
CA PRO A 41 -16.72 -11.47 -9.95
C PRO A 41 -17.65 -10.73 -8.97
N ALA A 42 -18.08 -11.42 -7.91
CA ALA A 42 -18.94 -10.82 -6.88
C ALA A 42 -18.19 -9.74 -6.10
N THR A 43 -16.99 -10.05 -5.61
CA THR A 43 -16.15 -9.09 -4.87
C THR A 43 -15.86 -7.85 -5.71
N ARG A 44 -15.49 -8.05 -6.97
CA ARG A 44 -15.22 -6.96 -7.90
C ARG A 44 -16.42 -6.03 -8.05
N LYS A 45 -17.62 -6.59 -8.24
CA LYS A 45 -18.87 -5.84 -8.40
C LYS A 45 -19.18 -4.96 -7.18
N HIS A 46 -18.96 -5.46 -5.95
CA HIS A 46 -19.21 -4.67 -4.74
C HIS A 46 -18.14 -3.62 -4.51
N LEU A 47 -16.87 -3.97 -4.66
CA LEU A 47 -15.76 -3.02 -4.51
C LEU A 47 -15.79 -1.92 -5.59
N GLU A 48 -16.28 -2.20 -6.80
CA GLU A 48 -16.45 -1.19 -7.87
C GLU A 48 -17.32 -0.01 -7.42
N LYS A 49 -18.36 -0.25 -6.62
CA LYS A 49 -19.26 0.80 -6.09
C LYS A 49 -18.51 1.83 -5.25
N ILE A 50 -17.40 1.44 -4.63
CA ILE A 50 -16.60 2.27 -3.74
C ILE A 50 -15.36 2.81 -4.49
N LEU A 51 -14.73 1.95 -5.30
CA LEU A 51 -13.48 2.24 -5.97
C LEU A 51 -13.61 3.09 -7.22
N ASN A 52 -14.77 3.14 -7.88
CA ASN A 52 -14.95 3.94 -9.10
C ASN A 52 -14.60 5.43 -8.91
N HIS A 53 -14.68 5.95 -7.69
CA HIS A 53 -14.31 7.32 -7.39
C HIS A 53 -12.80 7.57 -7.33
N VAL A 54 -11.95 6.55 -7.08
CA VAL A 54 -10.49 6.72 -6.91
C VAL A 54 -9.64 5.83 -7.81
N ASP A 55 -10.09 4.63 -8.16
CA ASP A 55 -9.38 3.66 -8.98
C ASP A 55 -10.32 2.91 -9.96
N PRO A 56 -11.05 3.63 -10.85
CA PRO A 56 -12.00 3.00 -11.79
C PRO A 56 -11.33 2.01 -12.76
N GLY A 57 -10.02 2.16 -12.97
CA GLY A 57 -9.23 1.29 -13.84
C GLY A 57 -8.57 0.11 -13.13
N TRP A 58 -8.81 -0.10 -11.82
CA TRP A 58 -8.18 -1.17 -11.04
C TRP A 58 -6.64 -1.18 -11.16
N LYS A 59 -6.04 0.02 -11.15
CA LYS A 59 -4.61 0.22 -11.34
C LYS A 59 -3.83 -0.03 -10.06
N PHE A 60 -4.41 0.32 -8.92
CA PHE A 60 -3.80 0.31 -7.60
C PHE A 60 -4.33 -0.84 -6.74
N ILE A 61 -5.59 -1.20 -6.86
CA ILE A 61 -6.14 -2.42 -6.23
C ILE A 61 -6.35 -3.45 -7.31
N ARG A 62 -5.78 -4.64 -7.13
CA ARG A 62 -5.89 -5.75 -8.09
C ARG A 62 -6.41 -6.98 -7.38
N ILE A 63 -7.47 -7.56 -7.92
CA ILE A 63 -7.96 -8.85 -7.47
C ILE A 63 -7.29 -9.93 -8.33
N ARG A 64 -6.72 -10.93 -7.67
CA ARG A 64 -6.00 -12.05 -8.25
C ARG A 64 -6.55 -13.35 -7.69
N ASP A 65 -6.30 -14.41 -8.42
CA ASP A 65 -6.60 -15.76 -7.97
C ASP A 65 -5.59 -16.22 -6.91
N ASN A 66 -6.08 -16.90 -5.86
CA ASN A 66 -5.28 -17.34 -4.72
C ASN A 66 -4.45 -18.60 -4.99
N GLU A 67 -4.71 -19.35 -6.07
CA GLU A 67 -3.96 -20.58 -6.43
C GLU A 67 -2.44 -20.34 -6.55
N SER A 68 -2.04 -19.14 -6.99
CA SER A 68 -0.64 -18.74 -7.17
C SER A 68 -0.19 -17.68 -6.16
N SER A 69 -0.90 -17.57 -5.04
CA SER A 69 -0.62 -16.53 -4.05
C SER A 69 0.77 -16.72 -3.41
N PRO A 70 1.60 -15.68 -3.36
CA PRO A 70 2.87 -15.71 -2.62
C PRO A 70 2.67 -15.76 -1.10
N LEU A 71 1.42 -15.73 -0.63
CA LEU A 71 1.05 -15.94 0.77
C LEU A 71 1.02 -17.42 1.14
N ASN A 72 0.72 -18.32 0.19
CA ASN A 72 0.62 -19.76 0.44
C ASN A 72 1.99 -20.45 0.67
N THR A 73 3.09 -19.73 0.46
CA THR A 73 4.45 -20.29 0.65
C THR A 73 4.81 -20.43 2.15
N ILE A 74 3.97 -19.87 3.04
CA ILE A 74 4.16 -19.92 4.50
C ILE A 74 4.09 -21.37 5.04
N ASP A 75 3.39 -22.28 4.36
CA ASP A 75 3.13 -23.63 4.92
C ASP A 75 4.25 -24.66 4.72
N LYS A 76 5.27 -24.39 3.87
CA LYS A 76 6.30 -25.41 3.59
C LYS A 76 7.45 -25.46 4.59
N HIS A 77 7.66 -24.41 5.38
CA HIS A 77 8.79 -24.33 6.33
C HIS A 77 8.40 -24.34 7.80
N LEU A 78 7.11 -24.33 8.12
CA LEU A 78 6.61 -24.48 9.49
C LEU A 78 5.60 -25.62 9.52
N ASN A 79 6.12 -26.85 9.70
CA ASN A 79 5.33 -27.89 10.36
C ASN A 79 5.07 -27.44 11.81
N LEU A 80 4.11 -26.52 11.98
CA LEU A 80 3.56 -26.20 13.28
C LEU A 80 2.14 -26.77 13.32
N SER A 81 2.10 -28.07 13.59
CA SER A 81 0.89 -28.73 14.07
C SER A 81 0.30 -27.97 15.25
N ASN A 82 -1.01 -27.69 15.17
CA ASN A 82 -1.89 -27.26 16.25
C ASN A 82 -1.78 -25.79 16.68
N GLN A 83 -2.45 -24.88 15.96
CA GLN A 83 -3.13 -23.75 16.58
C GLN A 83 -4.55 -23.64 16.02
N THR A 84 -5.46 -24.15 16.82
CA THR A 84 -6.92 -24.13 16.69
C THR A 84 -7.48 -22.76 17.10
N ASP A 85 -8.39 -22.24 16.28
CA ASP A 85 -9.54 -21.38 16.60
C ASP A 85 -9.36 -19.93 17.12
N ASN A 86 -8.15 -19.46 17.47
CA ASN A 86 -7.96 -18.08 17.97
C ASN A 86 -7.44 -17.04 16.96
N GLU A 87 -7.01 -17.45 15.75
CA GLU A 87 -6.44 -16.51 14.76
C GLU A 87 -7.48 -15.61 14.06
N GLU A 88 -8.79 -15.88 14.20
CA GLU A 88 -9.85 -15.10 13.56
C GLU A 88 -10.23 -13.81 14.32
N SER A 89 -9.86 -13.69 15.60
CA SER A 89 -10.35 -12.61 16.47
C SER A 89 -9.60 -11.27 16.27
N GLY A 90 -8.36 -11.31 15.80
CA GLY A 90 -7.52 -10.12 15.59
C GLY A 90 -7.97 -9.21 14.44
N VAL A 91 -7.64 -7.92 14.56
CA VAL A 91 -7.84 -6.90 13.52
C VAL A 91 -6.78 -7.05 12.43
N GLN A 92 -7.21 -7.01 11.17
CA GLN A 92 -6.30 -7.13 10.02
C GLN A 92 -5.35 -5.94 10.02
N ALA A 93 -4.05 -6.22 9.90
CA ALA A 93 -3.03 -5.17 9.90
C ALA A 93 -3.19 -4.23 8.69
N LEU A 94 -3.54 -4.74 7.51
CA LEU A 94 -3.73 -3.92 6.30
C LEU A 94 -5.18 -3.44 6.17
N SER A 95 -5.33 -2.15 5.86
CA SER A 95 -6.60 -1.53 5.50
C SER A 95 -6.47 -0.56 4.33
N VAL A 96 -7.56 -0.26 3.65
CA VAL A 96 -7.68 0.71 2.57
C VAL A 96 -8.53 1.89 3.04
N ILE A 97 -7.96 3.08 2.98
CA ILE A 97 -8.61 4.34 3.35
C ILE A 97 -8.81 5.18 2.10
N ILE A 98 -10.06 5.54 1.81
CA ILE A 98 -10.43 6.34 0.64
C ILE A 98 -10.87 7.74 1.11
N PHE A 99 -10.14 8.77 0.68
CA PHE A 99 -10.52 10.16 0.95
C PHE A 99 -11.22 10.76 -0.27
N LEU A 100 -12.49 11.10 -0.09
CA LEU A 100 -13.38 11.64 -1.13
C LEU A 100 -13.83 13.06 -0.78
N ASN A 101 -14.35 13.79 -1.77
CA ASN A 101 -15.09 15.02 -1.46
C ASN A 101 -16.40 14.67 -0.74
N GLU A 102 -17.02 15.66 -0.09
CA GLU A 102 -18.21 15.43 0.74
C GLU A 102 -19.37 14.73 0.02
N VAL A 103 -19.65 15.12 -1.23
CA VAL A 103 -20.74 14.54 -2.02
C VAL A 103 -20.49 13.05 -2.29
N GLN A 104 -19.30 12.71 -2.77
CA GLN A 104 -18.91 11.33 -3.05
C GLN A 104 -18.78 10.49 -1.77
N TYR A 105 -18.31 11.10 -0.68
CA TYR A 105 -18.26 10.46 0.63
C TYR A 105 -19.66 10.02 1.08
N GLN A 106 -20.66 10.90 1.00
CA GLN A 106 -22.03 10.56 1.41
C GLN A 106 -22.65 9.47 0.54
N GLU A 107 -22.42 9.51 -0.77
CA GLU A 107 -22.87 8.48 -1.73
C GLU A 107 -22.31 7.09 -1.37
N VAL A 108 -20.99 7.01 -1.17
CA VAL A 108 -20.31 5.75 -0.87
C VAL A 108 -20.67 5.26 0.54
N LEU A 109 -20.76 6.16 1.51
CA LEU A 109 -21.18 5.80 2.87
C LEU A 109 -22.61 5.27 2.89
N GLY A 110 -23.52 5.89 2.12
CA GLY A 110 -24.88 5.38 1.93
C GLY A 110 -24.90 3.99 1.32
N THR A 111 -24.02 3.70 0.35
CA THR A 111 -23.86 2.36 -0.22
C THR A 111 -23.48 1.32 0.84
N ILE A 112 -22.53 1.64 1.71
CA ILE A 112 -22.10 0.75 2.80
C ILE A 112 -23.22 0.55 3.83
N HIS A 113 -23.90 1.61 4.23
CA HIS A 113 -25.01 1.54 5.19
C HIS A 113 -26.25 0.82 4.63
N ASN A 114 -26.43 0.77 3.32
CA ASN A 114 -27.51 0.03 2.69
C ASN A 114 -27.16 -1.46 2.49
N GLU A 115 -25.87 -1.82 2.54
CA GLU A 115 -25.35 -3.17 2.34
C GLU A 115 -24.70 -3.71 3.63
N THR A 116 -25.34 -3.54 4.79
CA THR A 116 -24.79 -3.94 6.11
C THR A 116 -24.55 -5.45 6.26
N GLU A 117 -25.27 -6.28 5.51
CA GLU A 117 -25.01 -7.73 5.47
C GLU A 117 -23.68 -8.07 4.79
N ILE A 118 -23.20 -7.18 3.93
CA ILE A 118 -21.96 -7.32 3.17
C ILE A 118 -20.81 -6.56 3.85
N TRP A 119 -21.09 -5.36 4.37
CA TRP A 119 -20.12 -4.49 5.02
C TRP A 119 -20.29 -4.51 6.53
N GLN A 120 -19.43 -5.26 7.21
CA GLN A 120 -19.50 -5.43 8.66
C GLN A 120 -18.50 -4.50 9.36
N LEU A 121 -18.94 -3.73 10.35
CA LEU A 121 -18.04 -2.92 11.16
C LEU A 121 -17.11 -3.83 11.97
N ARG A 122 -15.80 -3.76 11.73
CA ARG A 122 -14.82 -4.66 12.34
C ARG A 122 -13.85 -3.97 13.29
N HIS A 123 -13.56 -2.69 13.04
CA HIS A 123 -12.66 -1.91 13.89
C HIS A 123 -13.04 -0.43 13.88
N THR A 124 -12.80 0.25 14.99
CA THR A 124 -13.00 1.69 15.12
C THR A 124 -11.79 2.30 15.78
N THR A 125 -11.21 3.30 15.12
CA THR A 125 -10.09 4.05 15.69
C THR A 125 -10.56 5.41 16.17
N LYS A 126 -10.10 5.80 17.36
CA LYS A 126 -10.43 7.08 17.97
C LYS A 126 -9.18 7.96 18.02
N LEU A 127 -9.34 9.21 17.59
CA LEU A 127 -8.35 10.26 17.81
C LEU A 127 -8.74 10.99 19.09
N LEU A 128 -7.90 10.88 20.11
CA LEU A 128 -8.09 11.57 21.39
C LEU A 128 -7.47 12.96 21.34
N ASN A 129 -8.02 13.88 22.14
CA ASN A 129 -7.42 15.20 22.32
C ASN A 129 -6.09 15.05 23.07
N ASN A 130 -5.07 15.76 22.59
CA ASN A 130 -3.72 15.73 23.19
C ASN A 130 -3.66 16.42 24.56
N ILE A 131 -4.60 17.32 24.86
CA ILE A 131 -4.69 18.03 26.15
C ILE A 131 -5.51 17.23 27.15
N ASP A 132 -6.58 16.58 26.68
CA ASP A 132 -7.50 15.78 27.48
C ASP A 132 -7.79 14.45 26.79
N SER A 133 -7.13 13.39 27.24
CA SER A 133 -7.29 12.04 26.68
C SER A 133 -8.69 11.44 26.88
N SER A 134 -9.57 12.06 27.67
CA SER A 134 -10.97 11.63 27.80
C SER A 134 -11.86 12.13 26.64
N THR A 135 -11.43 13.16 25.92
CA THR A 135 -12.20 13.75 24.81
C THR A 135 -11.79 13.12 23.47
N VAL A 136 -12.75 12.49 22.77
CA VAL A 136 -12.59 11.99 21.40
C VAL A 136 -12.84 13.13 20.40
N ILE A 137 -11.86 13.46 19.58
CA ILE A 137 -11.92 14.53 18.56
C ILE A 137 -12.00 14.01 17.13
N GLY A 138 -11.94 12.69 16.94
CA GLY A 138 -12.14 12.07 15.65
C GLY A 138 -12.39 10.58 15.79
N CYS A 139 -13.18 10.03 14.89
CA CYS A 139 -13.49 8.61 14.82
C CYS A 139 -13.36 8.16 13.37
N MET A 140 -12.88 6.94 13.16
CA MET A 140 -12.81 6.34 11.83
C MET A 140 -13.15 4.87 11.96
N ASP A 141 -14.24 4.50 11.29
CA ASP A 141 -14.79 3.15 11.24
C ASP A 141 -14.23 2.40 10.06
N PHE A 142 -13.88 1.13 10.30
CA PHE A 142 -13.27 0.22 9.36
C PHE A 142 -14.17 -0.99 9.18
N TYR A 143 -14.61 -1.20 7.94
CA TYR A 143 -15.56 -2.22 7.55
C TYR A 143 -14.84 -3.39 6.86
N GLU A 144 -15.26 -4.59 7.18
CA GLU A 144 -14.85 -5.84 6.55
C GLU A 144 -15.88 -6.22 5.48
N TYR A 145 -15.41 -6.59 4.28
CA TYR A 145 -16.25 -7.11 3.20
C TYR A 145 -16.37 -8.64 3.25
N SER A 146 -15.27 -9.30 3.60
CA SER A 146 -15.15 -10.75 3.73
C SER A 146 -13.99 -11.04 4.67
N PRO A 147 -14.02 -12.16 5.42
CA PRO A 147 -12.92 -12.55 6.30
C PRO A 147 -11.57 -12.48 5.60
N ASP A 148 -10.56 -12.06 6.34
CA ASP A 148 -9.16 -11.96 5.92
C ASP A 148 -8.85 -10.93 4.84
N LEU A 149 -9.85 -10.26 4.26
CA LEU A 149 -9.64 -9.13 3.36
C LEU A 149 -9.14 -7.88 4.11
N PRO A 150 -8.45 -6.95 3.43
CA PRO A 150 -8.17 -5.65 4.01
C PRO A 150 -9.46 -4.98 4.50
N LEU A 151 -9.37 -4.29 5.62
CA LEU A 151 -10.46 -3.44 6.08
C LEU A 151 -10.62 -2.20 5.21
N TRP A 152 -11.82 -1.64 5.13
CA TRP A 152 -12.16 -0.51 4.28
C TRP A 152 -12.70 0.65 5.09
N THR A 153 -12.29 1.86 4.77
CA THR A 153 -12.84 3.06 5.39
C THR A 153 -12.87 4.20 4.38
N ILE A 154 -13.87 5.06 4.54
CA ILE A 154 -14.10 6.20 3.67
C ILE A 154 -14.15 7.43 4.56
N SER A 155 -13.43 8.47 4.17
CA SER A 155 -13.30 9.68 4.94
C SER A 155 -13.55 10.91 4.06
N PRO A 156 -14.31 11.91 4.55
CA PRO A 156 -14.51 13.14 3.80
C PRO A 156 -13.23 13.98 3.79
N LYS A 157 -13.05 14.75 2.73
CA LYS A 157 -11.98 15.73 2.58
C LYS A 157 -12.54 16.97 1.88
N HIS A 158 -12.34 18.13 2.49
CA HIS A 158 -12.88 19.40 1.98
C HIS A 158 -12.14 19.90 0.73
N PHE A 159 -10.80 19.81 0.68
CA PHE A 159 -9.99 20.38 -0.39
C PHE A 159 -8.83 19.50 -0.80
N GLY A 160 -8.45 19.55 -2.08
CA GLY A 160 -7.27 18.89 -2.65
C GLY A 160 -7.59 17.62 -3.44
N SER A 161 -6.53 16.90 -3.84
CA SER A 161 -6.69 15.63 -4.56
C SER A 161 -7.35 14.57 -3.70
N LYS A 162 -8.10 13.67 -4.34
CA LYS A 162 -8.58 12.42 -3.72
C LYS A 162 -7.37 11.64 -3.22
N VAL A 163 -7.54 10.82 -2.19
CA VAL A 163 -6.44 10.02 -1.65
C VAL A 163 -6.86 8.57 -1.56
N LEU A 164 -6.05 7.68 -2.13
CA LEU A 164 -6.09 6.25 -1.86
C LEU A 164 -4.93 5.92 -0.93
N ARG A 165 -5.22 5.47 0.29
CA ARG A 165 -4.18 5.20 1.29
C ARG A 165 -4.26 3.75 1.74
N PHE A 166 -3.15 3.05 1.61
CA PHE A 166 -2.95 1.76 2.23
C PHE A 166 -2.43 1.99 3.64
N ASN A 167 -3.25 1.71 4.64
CA ASN A 167 -2.90 1.88 6.05
C ASN A 167 -2.49 0.54 6.64
N ILE A 168 -1.42 0.55 7.43
CA ILE A 168 -0.94 -0.60 8.18
C ILE A 168 -1.04 -0.25 9.66
N PHE A 169 -1.85 -1.00 10.38
CA PHE A 169 -1.86 -0.98 11.84
C PHE A 169 -0.60 -1.65 12.36
N VAL A 170 0.02 -1.03 13.37
CA VAL A 170 1.31 -1.47 13.90
C VAL A 170 1.35 -1.46 15.42
N LYS A 171 2.09 -2.39 16.03
CA LYS A 171 2.43 -2.37 17.46
C LYS A 171 3.66 -1.50 17.72
N ASP A 172 4.72 -1.69 16.94
CA ASP A 172 5.97 -0.95 17.06
C ASP A 172 6.11 0.06 15.91
N PHE A 173 5.59 1.27 16.15
CA PHE A 173 5.58 2.33 15.15
C PHE A 173 6.97 2.76 14.69
N GLU A 174 7.96 2.84 15.59
CA GLU A 174 9.29 3.34 15.23
C GLU A 174 10.02 2.31 14.37
N LYS A 175 10.00 1.03 14.77
CA LYS A 175 10.61 -0.06 13.99
C LYS A 175 9.96 -0.20 12.61
N MET A 176 8.63 -0.08 12.55
CA MET A 176 7.88 -0.11 11.30
C MET A 176 8.18 1.11 10.43
N ARG A 177 8.23 2.32 11.00
CA ARG A 177 8.58 3.54 10.25
C ARG A 177 9.95 3.39 9.59
N GLU A 178 10.96 3.04 10.37
CA GLU A 178 12.32 2.88 9.85
C GLU A 178 12.40 1.82 8.75
N TYR A 179 11.66 0.71 8.90
CA TYR A 179 11.58 -0.31 7.88
C TYR A 179 10.97 0.23 6.58
N TYR A 180 9.83 0.92 6.65
CA TYR A 180 9.20 1.50 5.45
C TYR A 180 10.01 2.66 4.85
N GLU A 181 10.77 3.40 5.65
CA GLU A 181 11.70 4.43 5.16
C GLU A 181 12.84 3.81 4.33
N ARG A 182 13.44 2.72 4.83
CA ARG A 182 14.45 1.96 4.09
C ARG A 182 13.85 1.27 2.86
N LEU A 183 12.67 0.67 3.03
CA LEU A 183 11.96 -0.04 1.97
C LEU A 183 11.61 0.89 0.82
N THR A 184 11.13 2.10 1.09
CA THR A 184 10.72 3.04 0.06
C THR A 184 11.82 4.03 -0.32
N LEU A 185 13.00 3.95 0.30
CA LEU A 185 14.13 4.87 0.13
C LEU A 185 13.71 6.36 0.25
N GLN A 186 12.74 6.64 1.13
CA GLN A 186 12.24 7.98 1.42
C GLN A 186 11.94 8.12 2.91
N GLN A 187 12.17 9.31 3.44
CA GLN A 187 11.75 9.65 4.80
C GLN A 187 10.23 9.73 4.88
N CYS A 188 9.66 9.44 6.04
CA CYS A 188 8.24 9.58 6.27
C CYS A 188 7.83 11.06 6.09
N HIS A 189 6.92 11.33 5.15
CA HIS A 189 6.53 12.69 4.76
C HIS A 189 5.87 13.46 5.91
N PHE A 190 5.07 12.75 6.70
CA PHE A 190 4.39 13.31 7.86
C PHE A 190 4.48 12.32 9.01
N VAL A 191 4.90 12.79 10.18
CA VAL A 191 5.04 11.98 11.40
C VAL A 191 4.44 12.73 12.58
N ARG A 192 3.63 12.03 13.35
CA ARG A 192 3.19 12.39 14.71
C ARG A 192 3.27 11.14 15.58
N LYS A 193 3.05 11.28 16.89
CA LYS A 193 3.09 10.17 17.84
C LYS A 193 2.19 9.02 17.37
N GLY A 194 2.80 7.89 17.00
CA GLY A 194 2.11 6.69 16.54
C GLY A 194 1.43 6.81 15.18
N PHE A 195 1.75 7.81 14.35
CA PHE A 195 1.16 7.92 13.02
C PHE A 195 2.13 8.51 11.99
N GLY A 196 2.24 7.86 10.84
CA GLY A 196 3.19 8.21 9.78
C GLY A 196 2.56 8.09 8.39
N ILE A 197 2.95 8.94 7.45
CA ILE A 197 2.49 8.89 6.05
C ILE A 197 3.68 8.92 5.10
N PHE A 198 3.69 7.99 4.14
CA PHE A 198 4.56 7.94 2.98
C PHE A 198 3.76 8.28 1.72
N LYS A 199 4.22 9.28 0.95
CA LYS A 199 3.63 9.60 -0.35
C LYS A 199 4.34 8.78 -1.41
N VAL A 200 3.67 7.76 -1.94
CA VAL A 200 4.31 6.79 -2.84
C VAL A 200 4.08 7.13 -4.31
N HIS A 201 2.90 7.67 -4.64
CA HIS A 201 2.59 8.07 -6.01
C HIS A 201 1.61 9.25 -6.03
N SER A 202 1.71 10.11 -7.05
CA SER A 202 0.76 11.21 -7.26
C SER A 202 0.45 11.41 -8.73
N TYR A 203 -0.84 11.45 -9.05
CA TYR A 203 -1.40 11.75 -10.37
C TYR A 203 -2.28 13.01 -10.25
N PRO A 204 -2.52 13.77 -11.33
CA PRO A 204 -3.53 14.83 -11.32
C PRO A 204 -4.87 14.31 -10.74
N GLY A 205 -5.30 14.88 -9.61
CA GLY A 205 -6.55 14.55 -8.94
C GLY A 205 -6.52 13.36 -7.98
N LEU A 206 -5.42 12.59 -7.91
CA LEU A 206 -5.28 11.43 -7.02
C LEU A 206 -3.89 11.33 -6.39
N GLU A 207 -3.85 11.16 -5.08
CA GLU A 207 -2.65 10.84 -4.33
C GLU A 207 -2.73 9.41 -3.77
N VAL A 208 -1.64 8.66 -3.89
CA VAL A 208 -1.53 7.32 -3.33
C VAL A 208 -0.52 7.34 -2.19
N GLN A 209 -0.94 6.81 -1.05
CA GLN A 209 -0.17 6.87 0.19
C GLN A 209 -0.04 5.48 0.82
N ILE A 210 1.01 5.32 1.62
CA ILE A 210 1.07 4.31 2.67
C ILE A 210 1.01 5.06 3.99
N SER A 211 0.24 4.58 4.97
CA SER A 211 0.32 5.09 6.34
C SER A 211 0.62 3.97 7.32
N LEU A 212 1.29 4.35 8.41
CA LEU A 212 1.49 3.51 9.57
C LEU A 212 0.69 4.13 10.71
N LYS A 213 -0.09 3.33 11.42
CA LYS A 213 -0.89 3.78 12.56
C LYS A 213 -0.72 2.82 13.73
N SER A 214 -0.20 3.34 14.84
CA SER A 214 -0.05 2.58 16.07
C SER A 214 -1.42 2.17 16.60
N GLU A 215 -1.58 0.87 16.86
CA GLU A 215 -2.79 0.28 17.43
C GLU A 215 -2.41 -0.63 18.60
N LEU A 216 -2.42 -0.05 19.79
CA LEU A 216 -2.00 -0.76 21.01
C LEU A 216 -3.15 -1.57 21.62
N ASN A 217 -4.41 -1.20 21.35
CA ASN A 217 -5.57 -1.72 22.06
C ASN A 217 -6.25 -2.91 21.38
N ALA A 218 -5.93 -3.19 20.12
CA ALA A 218 -6.44 -4.35 19.40
C ALA A 218 -5.33 -5.36 19.13
N GLU A 219 -5.63 -6.66 19.21
CA GLU A 219 -4.72 -7.68 18.69
C GLU A 219 -4.64 -7.53 17.17
N LEU A 220 -3.43 -7.46 16.62
CA LEU A 220 -3.20 -7.30 15.20
C LEU A 220 -2.78 -8.63 14.60
N ARG A 221 -3.34 -8.95 13.43
CA ARG A 221 -2.93 -10.13 12.66
C ARG A 221 -2.53 -9.72 11.24
N PRO A 222 -1.50 -10.35 10.65
CA PRO A 222 -1.16 -10.14 9.26
C PRO A 222 -2.34 -10.44 8.33
N THR A 223 -2.54 -9.61 7.32
CA THR A 223 -3.62 -9.81 6.34
C THR A 223 -3.26 -10.95 5.40
N LYS A 224 -4.00 -12.07 5.48
CA LYS A 224 -3.70 -13.33 4.76
C LYS A 224 -4.17 -13.36 3.31
N SER A 225 -5.04 -12.43 2.91
CA SER A 225 -5.57 -12.39 1.55
C SER A 225 -4.95 -11.27 0.71
N ALA A 226 -4.13 -10.39 1.27
CA ALA A 226 -3.69 -9.20 0.56
C ALA A 226 -2.26 -8.80 0.89
N VAL A 227 -1.55 -8.30 -0.11
CA VAL A 227 -0.17 -7.82 0.03
C VAL A 227 -0.01 -6.48 -0.64
N LEU A 228 0.87 -5.66 -0.07
CA LEU A 228 1.37 -4.49 -0.75
C LEU A 228 2.42 -4.91 -1.76
N ARG A 229 2.27 -4.45 -3.00
CA ARG A 229 3.26 -4.55 -4.05
C ARG A 229 3.84 -3.18 -4.35
N LEU A 230 5.14 -3.05 -4.14
CA LEU A 230 5.91 -1.84 -4.37
C LEU A 230 6.80 -2.00 -5.60
N LYS A 231 6.74 -1.03 -6.51
CA LYS A 231 7.60 -1.01 -7.69
C LYS A 231 8.92 -0.27 -7.44
N PHE A 232 10.04 -0.84 -7.89
CA PHE A 232 11.39 -0.31 -7.71
C PHE A 232 12.12 -0.16 -9.03
N ARG A 233 12.79 0.98 -9.28
CA ARG A 233 13.63 1.15 -10.48
C ARG A 233 15.02 0.52 -10.39
N LYS A 234 15.53 0.34 -9.18
CA LYS A 234 16.85 -0.22 -8.89
C LYS A 234 16.74 -1.06 -7.64
N LEU A 235 16.38 -2.33 -7.80
CA LEU A 235 16.21 -3.21 -6.65
C LEU A 235 17.52 -3.37 -5.88
N ASP A 236 18.68 -3.32 -6.54
CA ASP A 236 20.00 -3.46 -5.89
C ASP A 236 20.24 -2.46 -4.75
N VAL A 237 19.79 -1.21 -4.90
CA VAL A 237 19.88 -0.21 -3.81
C VAL A 237 18.96 -0.58 -2.65
N ALA A 238 17.78 -1.13 -2.97
CA ALA A 238 16.85 -1.60 -1.96
C ALA A 238 17.44 -2.84 -1.23
N ARG A 239 17.99 -3.83 -1.97
CA ARG A 239 18.62 -5.05 -1.43
C ARG A 239 19.70 -4.72 -0.41
N CYS A 240 20.59 -3.77 -0.70
CA CYS A 240 21.66 -3.36 0.21
C CYS A 240 21.15 -2.67 1.49
N ASN A 241 19.94 -2.11 1.46
CA ASN A 241 19.35 -1.37 2.59
C ASN A 241 18.37 -2.20 3.43
N PHE A 242 18.08 -3.44 3.05
CA PHE A 242 17.19 -4.32 3.82
C PHE A 242 17.93 -5.11 4.89
N VAL A 243 17.32 -5.12 6.08
CA VAL A 243 17.66 -6.04 7.17
C VAL A 243 16.87 -7.35 7.04
N SER A 244 15.74 -7.34 6.33
CA SER A 244 14.88 -8.51 6.12
C SER A 244 15.33 -9.39 4.95
N ILE A 245 15.04 -10.69 5.04
CA ILE A 245 15.30 -11.68 3.98
C ILE A 245 14.47 -11.36 2.75
N LEU A 246 15.14 -11.28 1.59
CA LEU A 246 14.49 -11.14 0.29
C LEU A 246 14.46 -12.49 -0.43
N GLU A 247 13.26 -13.01 -0.66
CA GLU A 247 13.02 -14.25 -1.39
C GLU A 247 12.59 -13.94 -2.83
N GLN A 248 13.29 -14.48 -3.83
CA GLN A 248 12.91 -14.26 -5.22
C GLN A 248 11.75 -15.19 -5.61
N ILE A 249 10.60 -14.60 -5.95
CA ILE A 249 9.41 -15.35 -6.39
C ILE A 249 9.46 -15.61 -7.90
N ASN A 250 9.94 -14.63 -8.67
CA ASN A 250 10.16 -14.76 -10.11
C ASN A 250 11.23 -13.74 -10.58
N PRO A 251 11.61 -13.69 -11.87
CA PRO A 251 12.71 -12.83 -12.34
C PRO A 251 12.58 -11.34 -11.99
N GLN A 252 11.36 -10.84 -11.77
CA GLN A 252 11.09 -9.42 -11.51
C GLN A 252 10.34 -9.17 -10.19
N VAL A 253 10.12 -10.20 -9.37
CA VAL A 253 9.33 -10.09 -8.14
C VAL A 253 10.04 -10.79 -6.99
N TRP A 254 10.23 -10.04 -5.91
CA TRP A 254 10.77 -10.52 -4.65
C TRP A 254 9.72 -10.38 -3.55
N ARG A 255 9.82 -11.23 -2.55
CA ARG A 255 9.01 -11.26 -1.35
C ARG A 255 9.88 -10.92 -0.16
N THR A 256 9.32 -10.18 0.78
CA THR A 256 9.89 -9.88 2.08
C THR A 256 8.79 -9.80 3.12
N ASN A 257 9.16 -9.78 4.39
CA ASN A 257 8.27 -9.49 5.49
C ASN A 257 8.72 -8.20 6.19
N ASP A 258 7.75 -7.39 6.58
CA ASP A 258 8.00 -6.30 7.51
C ASP A 258 8.28 -6.83 8.93
N PRO A 259 8.73 -5.98 9.86
CA PRO A 259 9.00 -6.36 11.24
C PRO A 259 7.86 -7.03 12.01
N GLU A 260 6.61 -6.91 11.56
CA GLU A 260 5.42 -7.49 12.19
C GLU A 260 4.82 -8.64 11.36
N GLY A 261 5.54 -9.10 10.33
CA GLY A 261 5.21 -10.29 9.57
C GLY A 261 4.33 -10.06 8.34
N ASN A 262 3.92 -8.83 8.01
CA ASN A 262 3.15 -8.61 6.79
C ASN A 262 4.00 -8.86 5.56
N VAL A 263 3.46 -9.62 4.62
CA VAL A 263 4.13 -9.94 3.37
C VAL A 263 4.08 -8.73 2.43
N ILE A 264 5.23 -8.38 1.87
CA ILE A 264 5.38 -7.30 0.90
C ILE A 264 6.05 -7.86 -0.35
N LEU A 265 5.55 -7.46 -1.50
CA LEU A 265 6.12 -7.80 -2.80
C LEU A 265 6.88 -6.61 -3.37
N LEU A 266 8.11 -6.83 -3.79
CA LEU A 266 8.93 -5.85 -4.48
C LEU A 266 8.97 -6.24 -5.96
N GLU A 267 8.53 -5.35 -6.85
CA GLU A 267 8.52 -5.56 -8.30
C GLU A 267 9.57 -4.65 -8.95
N GLU A 268 10.53 -5.23 -9.66
CA GLU A 268 11.49 -4.43 -10.42
C GLU A 268 10.83 -3.86 -11.68
N ILE A 269 10.89 -2.54 -11.82
CA ILE A 269 10.57 -1.83 -13.06
C ILE A 269 11.78 -2.02 -13.95
N GLY A 270 11.71 -2.95 -14.89
CA GLY A 270 12.73 -3.10 -15.92
C GLY A 270 13.03 -1.73 -16.54
N ASN A 271 14.32 -1.37 -16.62
CA ASN A 271 14.72 -0.26 -17.47
C ASN A 271 14.14 -0.55 -18.83
N GLY A 272 13.20 0.29 -19.29
CA GLY A 272 12.59 0.17 -20.61
C GLY A 272 13.71 -0.10 -21.59
N SER A 273 13.75 -1.32 -22.08
CA SER A 273 14.83 -1.74 -22.93
C SER A 273 14.75 -0.86 -24.16
N HIS A 274 15.91 -0.29 -24.50
CA HIS A 274 16.34 -0.10 -25.87
C HIS A 274 16.29 -1.44 -26.66
N ASP A 275 15.19 -2.18 -26.61
CA ASP A 275 14.95 -3.40 -27.38
C ASP A 275 14.33 -3.06 -28.73
N LYS A 276 15.06 -2.22 -29.47
CA LYS A 276 14.89 -2.04 -30.92
C LYS A 276 16.09 -2.55 -31.71
N ARG A 277 17.02 -3.30 -31.11
CA ARG A 277 18.22 -3.80 -31.82
C ARG A 277 18.29 -5.30 -32.06
N THR A 278 17.27 -6.06 -31.69
CA THR A 278 17.25 -7.52 -31.90
C THR A 278 16.23 -8.01 -32.94
N LYS A 279 15.55 -7.11 -33.67
CA LYS A 279 14.66 -7.45 -34.80
C LYS A 279 15.20 -7.06 -36.20
N ARG A 280 16.51 -6.88 -36.35
CA ARG A 280 17.12 -6.53 -37.66
C ARG A 280 18.22 -7.47 -38.16
N ARG A 281 18.31 -8.69 -37.63
CA ARG A 281 19.29 -9.69 -38.07
C ARG A 281 18.72 -11.10 -38.29
N SER A 282 17.48 -11.17 -38.80
CA SER A 282 16.87 -12.42 -39.29
C SER A 282 16.10 -12.20 -40.59
N LYS A 283 16.59 -11.29 -41.45
CA LYS A 283 16.07 -11.09 -42.80
C LYS A 283 17.19 -10.69 -43.77
N CYS A 284 18.20 -11.55 -43.90
CA CYS A 284 19.18 -11.59 -44.99
C CYS A 284 19.90 -12.94 -44.92
N GLU A 285 19.21 -14.04 -45.24
CA GLU A 285 19.84 -15.30 -45.67
C GLU A 285 18.78 -16.18 -46.31
N ALA A 286 18.38 -15.80 -47.52
CA ALA A 286 17.69 -16.67 -48.46
C ALA A 286 17.89 -16.07 -49.86
N THR A 287 19.03 -16.41 -50.47
CA THR A 287 19.24 -16.58 -51.91
C THR A 287 20.68 -17.05 -52.13
N LYS A 288 20.88 -18.37 -52.00
CA LYS A 288 21.95 -19.09 -52.70
C LYS A 288 21.28 -20.16 -53.53
N GLU A 289 21.04 -19.85 -54.80
CA GLU A 289 21.07 -20.84 -55.86
C GLU A 289 22.03 -20.30 -56.92
N GLU A 290 23.20 -20.94 -56.97
CA GLU A 290 24.10 -20.93 -58.12
C GLU A 290 23.46 -21.72 -59.27
N LEU A 291 23.63 -21.27 -60.50
CA LEU A 291 24.15 -22.02 -61.66
C LEU A 291 23.98 -21.13 -62.91
N VAL A 292 25.05 -20.49 -63.40
CA VAL A 292 26.01 -20.97 -64.42
C VAL A 292 25.50 -20.80 -65.87
N PHE A 293 26.29 -20.01 -66.60
CA PHE A 293 26.54 -19.94 -68.05
C PHE A 293 25.81 -20.94 -68.96
N VAL A 294 25.10 -20.43 -69.98
CA VAL A 294 25.52 -20.30 -71.40
C VAL A 294 24.80 -19.09 -72.00
#